data_AF-A0AA43HJ49-F1
#
_entry.id   AF-A0AA43HJ49-F1
#
_cell.length_a   1.000
_cell.length_b   1.000
_cell.length_c   1.000
_cell.angle_alpha   90.00
_cell.angle_beta   90.00
_cell.angle_gamma   90.00
#
_symmetry.space_group_name_H-M   'P 1'
#
loop_
_entity.id
_entity.type
_entity.pdbx_description
1 polymer ?
#
loop_
_entity_poly.entity_id
_entity_poly.type
_entity_poly.pdbx_seq_one_letter_code
_entity_poly.pdbx_strand_id
1 'polypeptide(L)'
;MHPPPWKGDLLQMESWLRHATGAAALLLCASACNTLDIPPRDSVGADGAFATRLRGAPSQLSVGTASVLRGQESSEQTTHSHTCQRETIEVMVRWVEPSLSTDQAVNLCTAAAHAARQPLRAAGLNDTPVRYQVTIVSDGGGIWQQPARPVRPELVVAFWFPAGDDAAALRARVISTTAHEFHHIATAMAGQRRWGAHREPEAYLAGACALLAIEGELRREQLPGRHDPRADSLLPAAAQRSGNAGNTMGQSLQAFFSGDRIQRDDEEGRALLRHCHHTIGFPAIAR
;
A
#
# COMPACT_ATOMS: atom_id res chain seq x y z
N MET A 1 -25.70 17.64 77.65
CA MET A 1 -26.22 16.64 76.70
C MET A 1 -25.57 16.91 75.37
N HIS A 2 -24.67 16.01 74.96
CA HIS A 2 -24.00 16.05 73.67
C HIS A 2 -24.89 15.39 72.61
N PRO A 3 -25.04 15.97 71.40
CA PRO A 3 -25.61 15.24 70.27
C PRO A 3 -24.57 14.26 69.69
N PRO A 4 -25.01 13.13 69.10
CA PRO A 4 -24.13 12.14 68.51
C PRO A 4 -23.56 12.61 67.15
N PRO A 5 -22.39 12.10 66.73
CA PRO A 5 -21.85 12.32 65.39
C PRO A 5 -22.59 11.41 64.38
N TRP A 6 -22.11 11.28 63.14
CA TRP A 6 -22.69 10.49 62.03
C TRP A 6 -23.71 11.24 61.15
N LYS A 7 -23.26 12.34 60.54
CA LYS A 7 -23.74 12.83 59.24
C LYS A 7 -22.56 13.09 58.29
N GLY A 8 -21.62 12.14 58.22
CA GLY A 8 -20.40 12.25 57.44
C GLY A 8 -20.28 11.34 56.21
N ASP A 9 -20.97 10.19 56.16
CA ASP A 9 -20.54 9.09 55.29
C ASP A 9 -21.49 8.70 54.15
N LEU A 10 -22.59 9.43 53.94
CA LEU A 10 -23.51 9.16 52.82
C LEU A 10 -23.27 10.05 51.57
N LEU A 11 -22.42 11.07 51.67
CA LEU A 11 -22.04 11.91 50.52
C LEU A 11 -20.69 11.51 49.89
N GLN A 12 -19.91 10.64 50.53
CA GLN A 12 -18.67 10.11 49.93
C GLN A 12 -18.87 8.83 49.10
N MET A 13 -19.92 8.05 49.32
CA MET A 13 -20.18 6.84 48.51
C MET A 13 -20.86 7.11 47.16
N GLU A 14 -21.54 8.24 46.98
CA GLU A 14 -22.06 8.62 45.65
C GLU A 14 -21.01 9.26 44.73
N SER A 15 -19.89 9.73 45.29
CA SER A 15 -18.78 10.29 44.50
C SER A 15 -17.97 9.21 43.77
N TRP A 16 -17.83 8.01 44.35
CA TRP A 16 -17.04 6.93 43.74
C TRP A 16 -17.81 6.14 42.67
N LEU A 17 -19.13 6.02 42.77
CA LEU A 17 -19.94 5.37 41.72
C LEU A 17 -20.21 6.26 40.50
N ARG A 18 -20.16 7.60 40.63
CA ARG A 18 -20.27 8.52 39.49
C ARG A 18 -18.94 8.73 38.74
N HIS A 19 -17.80 8.38 39.34
CA HIS A 19 -16.50 8.42 38.66
C HIS A 19 -16.11 7.07 38.00
N ALA A 20 -16.65 5.94 38.49
CA ALA A 20 -16.42 4.63 37.87
C ALA A 20 -17.25 4.40 36.59
N THR A 21 -18.37 5.10 36.42
CA THR A 21 -19.21 5.01 35.21
C THR A 21 -18.79 5.98 34.10
N GLY A 22 -17.93 6.97 34.40
CA GLY A 22 -17.35 7.89 33.40
C GLY A 22 -16.05 7.41 32.76
N ALA A 23 -15.30 6.51 33.41
CA ALA A 23 -14.04 5.99 32.87
C ALA A 23 -14.22 4.77 31.94
N ALA A 24 -15.32 4.02 32.08
CA ALA A 24 -15.62 2.88 31.21
C ALA A 24 -16.19 3.30 29.84
N ALA A 25 -16.84 4.47 29.74
CA ALA A 25 -17.39 4.98 28.47
C ALA A 25 -16.33 5.62 27.55
N LEU A 26 -15.16 5.99 28.08
CA LEU A 26 -14.02 6.53 27.31
C LEU A 26 -13.05 5.44 26.81
N LEU A 27 -13.14 4.21 27.33
CA LEU A 27 -12.35 3.07 26.87
C LEU A 27 -13.08 2.18 25.85
N LEU A 28 -14.38 2.37 25.66
CA LEU A 28 -15.20 1.64 24.67
C LEU A 28 -15.40 2.40 23.35
N CYS A 29 -14.89 3.64 23.23
CA CYS A 29 -14.86 4.39 21.97
C CYS A 29 -13.52 4.31 21.21
N ALA A 30 -12.52 3.59 21.75
CA ALA A 30 -11.23 3.36 21.08
C ALA A 30 -11.16 2.03 20.27
N SER A 31 -12.19 1.19 20.39
CA SER A 31 -12.30 -0.12 19.74
C SER A 31 -13.34 -0.16 18.62
N ALA A 32 -13.95 0.98 18.27
CA ALA A 32 -14.82 1.09 17.11
C ALA A 32 -13.98 1.06 15.80
N CYS A 33 -13.84 -0.14 15.27
CA CYS A 33 -13.77 -0.45 13.83
C CYS A 33 -12.74 0.35 13.02
N ASN A 34 -11.47 0.05 13.27
CA ASN A 34 -10.33 0.45 12.45
C ASN A 34 -10.07 -0.50 11.27
N THR A 35 -11.11 -1.10 10.68
CA THR A 35 -10.96 -1.94 9.48
C THR A 35 -10.74 -1.05 8.27
N LEU A 36 -9.78 -1.39 7.40
CA LEU A 36 -9.88 -0.96 6.00
C LEU A 36 -11.17 -1.58 5.43
N ASP A 37 -11.83 -0.92 4.49
CA ASP A 37 -12.88 -1.55 3.69
C ASP A 37 -12.21 -2.53 2.72
N ILE A 38 -11.91 -3.72 3.24
CA ILE A 38 -11.15 -4.75 2.55
C ILE A 38 -12.14 -5.68 1.82
N PRO A 39 -11.95 -5.94 0.52
CA PRO A 39 -12.79 -6.88 -0.20
C PRO A 39 -12.68 -8.31 0.37
N PRO A 40 -13.74 -9.13 0.29
CA PRO A 40 -13.66 -10.54 0.62
C PRO A 40 -12.54 -11.25 -0.16
N ARG A 41 -11.83 -12.19 0.46
CA ARG A 41 -10.72 -12.93 -0.18
C ARG A 41 -11.12 -13.66 -1.47
N ASP A 42 -12.37 -14.15 -1.53
CA ASP A 42 -12.87 -14.86 -2.71
C ASP A 42 -13.25 -13.93 -3.87
N SER A 43 -13.25 -12.62 -3.63
CA SER A 43 -13.52 -11.59 -4.66
C SER A 43 -12.25 -11.02 -5.28
N VAL A 44 -11.05 -11.38 -4.79
CA VAL A 44 -9.78 -10.91 -5.35
C VAL A 44 -9.16 -11.95 -6.30
N GLY A 45 -8.49 -11.47 -7.34
CA GLY A 45 -7.80 -12.31 -8.32
C GLY A 45 -6.53 -12.96 -7.76
N ALA A 46 -5.84 -13.74 -8.60
CA ALA A 46 -4.58 -14.41 -8.26
C ALA A 46 -3.44 -13.42 -7.90
N ASP A 47 -3.56 -12.17 -8.36
CA ASP A 47 -2.59 -11.12 -8.06
C ASP A 47 -2.75 -10.53 -6.64
N GLY A 48 -3.90 -10.79 -5.99
CA GLY A 48 -4.29 -10.17 -4.73
C GLY A 48 -4.82 -8.75 -4.88
N ALA A 49 -5.18 -8.13 -3.75
CA ALA A 49 -5.53 -6.71 -3.65
C ALA A 49 -4.73 -6.05 -2.53
N PHE A 50 -4.37 -4.79 -2.74
CA PHE A 50 -3.52 -4.02 -1.84
C PHE A 50 -4.20 -2.71 -1.52
N ALA A 51 -3.96 -2.21 -0.30
CA ALA A 51 -4.53 -0.93 0.08
C ALA A 51 -3.67 -0.24 1.12
N THR A 52 -3.56 1.08 0.96
CA THR A 52 -2.99 1.97 1.97
C THR A 52 -4.09 2.73 2.69
N ARG A 53 -4.02 2.74 4.02
CA ARG A 53 -4.83 3.57 4.88
C ARG A 53 -4.04 4.75 5.39
N LEU A 54 -4.55 5.95 5.10
CA LEU A 54 -3.96 7.22 5.48
C LEU A 54 -4.88 7.91 6.50
N ARG A 55 -4.33 8.41 7.61
CA ARG A 55 -5.10 9.13 8.64
C ARG A 55 -4.36 10.33 9.19
N GLY A 56 -5.10 11.38 9.50
CA GLY A 56 -4.56 12.59 10.13
C GLY A 56 -4.09 13.63 9.12
N ALA A 57 -3.68 14.79 9.64
CA ALA A 57 -3.04 15.84 8.85
C ALA A 57 -1.61 15.44 8.45
N PRO A 58 -0.98 16.06 7.45
CA PRO A 58 0.35 15.68 6.97
C PRO A 58 1.44 15.63 8.06
N SER A 59 1.39 16.55 9.03
CA SER A 59 2.32 16.60 10.17
C SER A 59 2.10 15.50 11.22
N GLN A 60 0.96 14.82 11.19
CA GLN A 60 0.53 13.78 12.11
C GLN A 60 0.08 12.52 11.35
N LEU A 61 0.52 12.38 10.09
CA LEU A 61 0.04 11.33 9.20
C LEU A 61 0.38 9.97 9.81
N SER A 62 -0.62 9.10 9.85
CA SER A 62 -0.46 7.69 10.18
C SER A 62 -0.78 6.85 8.95
N VAL A 63 0.10 5.89 8.66
CA VAL A 63 0.01 5.00 7.50
C VAL A 63 -0.16 3.58 7.99
N GLY A 64 -1.20 2.91 7.49
CA GLY A 64 -1.39 1.47 7.62
C GLY A 64 -1.55 0.86 6.24
N THR A 65 -1.33 -0.44 6.12
CA THR A 65 -1.41 -1.15 4.85
C THR A 65 -2.17 -2.46 5.00
N ALA A 66 -2.72 -2.94 3.90
CA ALA A 66 -3.36 -4.24 3.83
C ALA A 66 -3.02 -4.96 2.53
N SER A 67 -2.95 -6.29 2.62
CA SER A 67 -2.86 -7.22 1.51
C SER A 67 -3.96 -8.27 1.64
N VAL A 68 -4.72 -8.48 0.58
CA VAL A 68 -5.75 -9.51 0.46
C VAL A 68 -5.30 -10.49 -0.58
N LEU A 69 -5.00 -11.70 -0.16
CA LEU A 69 -4.56 -12.77 -1.02
C LEU A 69 -5.65 -13.84 -1.09
N ARG A 70 -5.92 -14.34 -2.30
CA ARG A 70 -6.94 -15.37 -2.53
C ARG A 70 -6.51 -16.68 -1.87
N GLY A 71 -7.45 -17.36 -1.22
CA GLY A 71 -7.23 -18.68 -0.61
C GLY A 71 -7.34 -18.69 0.91
N GLN A 72 -6.99 -19.83 1.50
CA GLN A 72 -6.99 -20.03 2.95
C GLN A 72 -5.95 -19.14 3.62
N GLU A 73 -6.16 -18.82 4.90
CA GLU A 73 -5.19 -18.03 5.66
C GLU A 73 -3.83 -18.75 5.67
N SER A 74 -2.80 -18.09 5.16
CA SER A 74 -1.44 -18.62 5.19
C SER A 74 -1.01 -18.87 6.63
N SER A 75 -0.50 -20.07 6.89
CA SER A 75 0.18 -20.39 8.15
C SER A 75 1.70 -20.38 8.01
N GLU A 76 2.20 -20.06 6.80
CA GLU A 76 3.60 -20.06 6.46
C GLU A 76 4.42 -19.12 7.35
N GLN A 77 5.49 -19.65 7.93
CA GLN A 77 6.51 -18.86 8.61
C GLN A 77 7.69 -18.65 7.67
N THR A 78 7.92 -17.39 7.28
CA THR A 78 9.07 -17.05 6.43
C THR A 78 10.38 -17.45 7.10
N THR A 79 11.17 -18.30 6.45
CA THR A 79 12.45 -18.80 6.97
C THR A 79 13.65 -18.04 6.42
N HIS A 80 13.49 -17.32 5.31
CA HIS A 80 14.53 -16.55 4.67
C HIS A 80 14.19 -15.06 4.65
N SER A 81 15.24 -14.24 4.66
CA SER A 81 15.11 -12.80 4.46
C SER A 81 16.35 -12.22 3.81
N HIS A 82 16.16 -11.13 3.06
CA HIS A 82 17.22 -10.34 2.46
C HIS A 82 16.87 -8.86 2.62
N THR A 83 17.84 -8.06 3.06
CA THR A 83 17.68 -6.62 3.21
C THR A 83 18.59 -5.90 2.23
N CYS A 84 18.05 -4.89 1.56
CA CYS A 84 18.79 -3.96 0.73
C CYS A 84 18.44 -2.53 1.14
N GLN A 85 19.35 -1.61 0.89
CA GLN A 85 19.15 -0.20 1.19
C GLN A 85 19.40 0.64 -0.06
N ARG A 86 18.53 1.61 -0.30
CA ARG A 86 18.72 2.64 -1.29
C ARG A 86 18.42 4.00 -0.67
N GLU A 87 19.46 4.82 -0.52
CA GLU A 87 19.34 6.14 0.13
C GLU A 87 18.72 5.96 1.53
N THR A 88 17.57 6.57 1.79
CA THR A 88 16.85 6.48 3.07
C THR A 88 15.83 5.34 3.13
N ILE A 89 15.75 4.50 2.09
CA ILE A 89 14.77 3.41 1.97
C ILE A 89 15.45 2.07 2.23
N GLU A 90 15.15 1.46 3.38
CA GLU A 90 15.50 0.08 3.71
C GLU A 90 14.34 -0.84 3.29
N VAL A 91 14.63 -1.84 2.47
CA VAL A 91 13.65 -2.86 2.07
C VAL A 91 14.09 -4.22 2.61
N MET A 92 13.16 -4.94 3.22
CA MET A 92 13.35 -6.33 3.65
C MET A 92 12.39 -7.23 2.88
N VAL A 93 12.93 -8.16 2.11
CA VAL A 93 12.18 -9.24 1.45
C VAL A 93 12.21 -10.48 2.33
N ARG A 94 11.06 -11.12 2.57
CA ARG A 94 10.92 -12.36 3.36
C ARG A 94 10.19 -13.42 2.55
N TRP A 95 10.64 -14.67 2.61
CA TRP A 95 10.06 -15.78 1.83
C TRP A 95 10.37 -17.15 2.45
N VAL A 96 9.84 -18.21 1.83
CA VAL A 96 10.17 -19.62 2.07
C VAL A 96 10.59 -20.27 0.75
N GLU A 97 11.61 -21.12 0.74
CA GLU A 97 11.97 -21.89 -0.47
C GLU A 97 10.91 -22.98 -0.74
N PRO A 98 10.53 -23.26 -2.00
CA PRO A 98 11.14 -22.78 -3.25
C PRO A 98 10.45 -21.55 -3.87
N SER A 99 9.65 -20.79 -3.10
CA SER A 99 8.82 -19.71 -3.66
C SER A 99 9.62 -18.55 -4.27
N LEU A 100 10.87 -18.38 -3.84
CA LEU A 100 11.79 -17.39 -4.35
C LEU A 100 13.22 -17.87 -4.09
N SER A 101 14.09 -17.79 -5.09
CA SER A 101 15.52 -18.01 -4.88
C SER A 101 16.18 -16.78 -4.25
N THR A 102 17.39 -16.94 -3.69
CA THR A 102 18.16 -15.83 -3.12
C THR A 102 18.45 -14.73 -4.16
N ASP A 103 18.87 -15.09 -5.38
CA ASP A 103 19.14 -14.11 -6.44
C ASP A 103 17.87 -13.36 -6.87
N GLN A 104 16.73 -14.06 -6.90
CA GLN A 104 15.44 -13.43 -7.16
C GLN A 104 15.06 -12.46 -6.04
N ALA A 105 15.32 -12.81 -4.77
CA ALA A 105 15.08 -11.92 -3.63
C ALA A 105 15.94 -10.65 -3.65
N VAL A 106 17.21 -10.74 -4.05
CA VAL A 106 18.11 -9.59 -4.22
C VAL A 106 17.56 -8.63 -5.29
N ASN A 107 17.18 -9.19 -6.43
CA ASN A 107 16.59 -8.42 -7.53
C ASN A 107 15.27 -7.77 -7.13
N LEU A 108 14.40 -8.52 -6.45
CA LEU A 108 13.10 -8.04 -5.97
C LEU A 108 13.26 -6.92 -4.94
N CYS A 109 14.19 -7.06 -4.01
CA CYS A 109 14.48 -6.05 -2.99
C CYS A 109 14.91 -4.74 -3.65
N THR A 110 15.86 -4.81 -4.59
CA THR A 110 16.34 -3.65 -5.33
C THR A 110 15.19 -2.99 -6.11
N ALA A 111 14.40 -3.78 -6.83
CA ALA A 111 13.26 -3.29 -7.60
C ALA A 111 12.21 -2.58 -6.71
N ALA A 112 11.87 -3.17 -5.57
CA ALA A 112 10.96 -2.58 -4.58
C ALA A 112 11.50 -1.25 -4.02
N ALA A 113 12.80 -1.17 -3.70
CA ALA A 113 13.42 0.06 -3.23
C ALA A 113 13.39 1.17 -4.30
N HIS A 114 13.64 0.82 -5.56
CA HIS A 114 13.51 1.73 -6.69
C HIS A 114 12.07 2.20 -6.90
N ALA A 115 11.09 1.29 -6.81
CA ALA A 115 9.68 1.59 -6.99
C ALA A 115 9.14 2.53 -5.90
N ALA A 116 9.47 2.28 -4.64
CA ALA A 116 9.09 3.14 -3.51
C ALA A 116 9.70 4.55 -3.61
N ARG A 117 10.92 4.64 -4.15
CA ARG A 117 11.64 5.91 -4.34
C ARG A 117 10.95 6.84 -5.32
N GLN A 118 10.42 6.34 -6.45
CA GLN A 118 9.92 7.22 -7.51
C GLN A 118 8.85 8.21 -7.03
N PRO A 119 7.77 7.79 -6.32
CA PRO A 119 6.77 8.72 -5.83
C PRO A 119 7.27 9.63 -4.71
N LEU A 120 8.13 9.14 -3.81
CA LEU A 120 8.73 9.96 -2.76
C LEU A 120 9.55 11.10 -3.34
N ARG A 121 10.38 10.81 -4.36
CA ARG A 121 11.14 11.84 -5.07
C ARG A 121 10.25 12.85 -5.77
N ALA A 122 9.22 12.39 -6.46
CA ALA A 122 8.26 13.23 -7.15
C ALA A 122 7.53 14.20 -6.20
N ALA A 123 7.32 13.78 -4.94
CA ALA A 123 6.75 14.60 -3.89
C ALA A 123 7.76 15.47 -3.12
N GLY A 124 9.06 15.44 -3.48
CA GLY A 124 10.11 16.18 -2.77
C GLY A 124 10.50 15.60 -1.42
N LEU A 125 10.23 14.32 -1.18
CA LEU A 125 10.38 13.62 0.10
C LEU A 125 11.65 12.74 0.16
N ASN A 126 12.71 13.12 -0.56
CA ASN A 126 13.93 12.32 -0.76
C ASN A 126 14.59 11.85 0.55
N ASP A 127 14.52 12.66 1.59
CA ASP A 127 15.21 12.40 2.87
C ASP A 127 14.32 11.67 3.88
N THR A 128 13.13 11.21 3.47
CA THR A 128 12.21 10.48 4.36
C THR A 128 12.79 9.10 4.66
N PRO A 129 13.06 8.75 5.93
CA PRO A 129 13.44 7.39 6.30
C PRO A 129 12.26 6.44 6.07
N VAL A 130 12.51 5.33 5.38
CA VAL A 130 11.49 4.31 5.08
C VAL A 130 12.00 2.93 5.45
N ARG A 131 11.16 2.17 6.16
CA ARG A 131 11.30 0.73 6.35
C ARG A 131 10.16 0.03 5.64
N TYR A 132 10.48 -0.68 4.58
CA TYR A 132 9.52 -1.36 3.73
C TYR A 132 9.71 -2.87 3.78
N GLN A 133 8.69 -3.60 4.23
CA GLN A 133 8.70 -5.07 4.22
C GLN A 133 7.88 -5.62 3.04
N VAL A 134 8.50 -6.51 2.27
CA VAL A 134 7.86 -7.31 1.22
C VAL A 134 7.87 -8.77 1.67
N THR A 135 6.71 -9.34 1.96
CA THR A 135 6.59 -10.77 2.29
C THR A 135 6.06 -11.53 1.08
N ILE A 136 6.73 -12.61 0.68
CA ILE A 136 6.27 -13.52 -0.36
C ILE A 136 5.66 -14.74 0.31
N VAL A 137 4.43 -15.08 -0.10
CA VAL A 137 3.61 -16.15 0.49
C VAL A 137 3.42 -17.26 -0.54
N SER A 138 3.79 -18.48 -0.19
CA SER A 138 3.76 -19.62 -1.11
C SER A 138 2.55 -20.54 -0.96
N ASP A 139 2.05 -20.72 0.28
CA ASP A 139 1.12 -21.79 0.63
C ASP A 139 -0.36 -21.37 0.64
N GLY A 140 -0.66 -20.09 0.41
CA GLY A 140 -2.02 -19.63 0.61
C GLY A 140 -2.26 -18.15 0.39
N GLY A 141 -3.41 -17.74 0.92
CA GLY A 141 -3.92 -16.38 0.86
C GLY A 141 -3.99 -15.74 2.24
N GLY A 142 -5.06 -15.00 2.49
CA GLY A 142 -5.33 -14.37 3.78
C GLY A 142 -5.52 -12.86 3.70
N ILE A 143 -5.77 -12.25 4.85
CA ILE A 143 -5.85 -10.80 4.98
C ILE A 143 -4.78 -10.36 5.97
N TRP A 144 -3.75 -9.73 5.44
CA TRP A 144 -2.65 -9.22 6.22
C TRP A 144 -2.80 -7.72 6.36
N GLN A 145 -2.69 -7.21 7.59
CA GLN A 145 -2.80 -5.79 7.88
C GLN A 145 -1.64 -5.34 8.73
N GLN A 146 -0.97 -4.28 8.30
CA GLN A 146 -0.15 -3.47 9.16
C GLN A 146 -1.03 -2.38 9.78
N PRO A 147 -1.15 -2.33 11.13
CA PRO A 147 -1.85 -1.24 11.79
C PRO A 147 -1.28 0.12 11.38
N ALA A 148 -2.15 1.14 11.35
CA ALA A 148 -1.73 2.49 11.04
C ALA A 148 -0.75 3.00 12.11
N ARG A 149 0.43 3.46 11.68
CA ARG A 149 1.48 4.00 12.55
C ARG A 149 1.87 5.40 12.11
N PRO A 150 2.22 6.31 13.04
CA PRO A 150 2.75 7.61 12.68
C PRO A 150 3.97 7.50 11.76
N VAL A 151 4.06 8.38 10.77
CA VAL A 151 5.17 8.42 9.79
C VAL A 151 6.49 8.89 10.41
N ARG A 152 6.47 9.44 11.63
CA ARG A 152 7.69 9.94 12.31
C ARG A 152 8.03 9.04 13.49
N PRO A 153 9.31 8.70 13.71
CA PRO A 153 10.50 9.22 13.00
C PRO A 153 10.75 8.61 11.61
N GLU A 154 10.09 7.51 11.26
CA GLU A 154 10.27 6.79 10.00
C GLU A 154 8.93 6.27 9.44
N LEU A 155 8.81 6.19 8.11
CA LEU A 155 7.68 5.59 7.43
C LEU A 155 7.84 4.07 7.44
N VAL A 156 6.89 3.35 8.06
CA VAL A 156 6.84 1.89 8.06
C VAL A 156 5.70 1.40 7.16
N VAL A 157 6.05 0.56 6.19
CA VAL A 157 5.15 -0.02 5.19
C VAL A 157 5.39 -1.52 5.10
N ALA A 158 4.33 -2.31 4.98
CA ALA A 158 4.44 -3.75 4.78
C ALA A 158 3.37 -4.28 3.83
N PHE A 159 3.76 -5.09 2.85
CA PHE A 159 2.83 -5.76 1.94
C PHE A 159 3.21 -7.23 1.77
N TRP A 160 2.19 -8.06 1.58
CA TRP A 160 2.29 -9.50 1.36
C TRP A 160 1.84 -9.80 -0.07
N PHE A 161 2.69 -10.48 -0.83
CA PHE A 161 2.45 -10.83 -2.24
C PHE A 161 2.38 -12.36 -2.38
N PRO A 162 1.48 -12.89 -3.22
CA PRO A 162 1.47 -14.32 -3.50
C PRO A 162 2.64 -14.63 -4.46
N ALA A 163 3.38 -15.69 -4.19
CA ALA A 163 4.57 -16.07 -4.96
C ALA A 163 4.27 -16.22 -6.45
N GLY A 164 3.20 -16.96 -6.77
CA GLY A 164 2.87 -17.32 -8.15
C GLY A 164 3.92 -18.25 -8.79
N ASP A 165 3.71 -18.57 -10.07
CA ASP A 165 4.57 -19.52 -10.79
C ASP A 165 5.70 -18.84 -11.58
N ASP A 166 5.68 -17.52 -11.70
CA ASP A 166 6.63 -16.74 -12.51
C ASP A 166 7.24 -15.60 -11.70
N ALA A 167 8.55 -15.70 -11.46
CA ALA A 167 9.33 -14.69 -10.74
C ALA A 167 9.35 -13.32 -11.45
N ALA A 168 9.28 -13.28 -12.79
CA ALA A 168 9.22 -12.03 -13.53
C ALA A 168 7.85 -11.35 -13.35
N ALA A 169 6.76 -12.12 -13.38
CA ALA A 169 5.43 -11.62 -13.06
C ALA A 169 5.32 -11.12 -11.61
N LEU A 170 5.89 -11.87 -10.65
CA LEU A 170 5.97 -11.43 -9.24
C LEU A 170 6.70 -10.10 -9.12
N ARG A 171 7.89 -9.99 -9.74
CA ARG A 171 8.69 -8.77 -9.72
C ARG A 171 7.94 -7.58 -10.32
N ALA A 172 7.30 -7.76 -11.47
CA ALA A 172 6.50 -6.70 -12.10
C ALA A 172 5.33 -6.26 -11.19
N ARG A 173 4.67 -7.21 -10.52
CA ARG A 173 3.59 -6.91 -9.57
C ARG A 173 4.10 -6.13 -8.36
N VAL A 174 5.22 -6.55 -7.76
CA VAL A 174 5.83 -5.83 -6.64
C VAL A 174 6.19 -4.41 -7.06
N ILE A 175 6.80 -4.20 -8.23
CA ILE A 175 7.15 -2.86 -8.72
C ILE A 175 5.91 -1.97 -8.87
N SER A 176 4.91 -2.44 -9.61
CA SER A 176 3.73 -1.65 -9.93
C SER A 176 2.89 -1.33 -8.69
N THR A 177 2.63 -2.33 -7.83
CA THR A 177 1.92 -2.14 -6.56
C THR A 177 2.70 -1.22 -5.62
N THR A 178 4.01 -1.42 -5.47
CA THR A 178 4.81 -0.54 -4.60
C THR A 178 4.72 0.91 -5.04
N ALA A 179 4.94 1.19 -6.33
CA ALA A 179 4.87 2.56 -6.83
C ALA A 179 3.46 3.16 -6.72
N HIS A 180 2.42 2.37 -6.93
CA HIS A 180 1.02 2.78 -6.74
C HIS A 180 0.75 3.18 -5.27
N GLU A 181 1.06 2.30 -4.32
CA GLU A 181 0.77 2.54 -2.90
C GLU A 181 1.63 3.67 -2.32
N PHE A 182 2.91 3.73 -2.71
CA PHE A 182 3.79 4.84 -2.32
C PHE A 182 3.37 6.18 -2.94
N HIS A 183 2.67 6.19 -4.08
CA HIS A 183 2.09 7.42 -4.61
C HIS A 183 1.01 7.99 -3.67
N HIS A 184 0.11 7.15 -3.16
CA HIS A 184 -0.87 7.56 -2.15
C HIS A 184 -0.19 8.09 -0.89
N ILE A 185 0.82 7.39 -0.38
CA ILE A 185 1.56 7.79 0.82
C ILE A 185 2.28 9.13 0.61
N ALA A 186 3.09 9.23 -0.45
CA ALA A 186 3.93 10.41 -0.72
C ALA A 186 3.08 11.67 -0.91
N THR A 187 1.97 11.55 -1.63
CA THR A 187 1.08 12.69 -1.87
C THR A 187 0.37 13.17 -0.60
N ALA A 188 -0.03 12.25 0.28
CA ALA A 188 -0.59 12.60 1.57
C ALA A 188 0.44 13.23 2.52
N MET A 189 1.67 12.71 2.54
CA MET A 189 2.78 13.31 3.28
C MET A 189 3.10 14.72 2.81
N ALA A 190 3.01 14.98 1.50
CA ALA A 190 3.20 16.30 0.91
C ALA A 190 1.99 17.25 1.11
N GLY A 191 0.93 16.81 1.79
CA GLY A 191 -0.25 17.62 2.09
C GLY A 191 -1.13 17.93 0.89
N GLN A 192 -1.02 17.15 -0.19
CA GLN A 192 -1.84 17.34 -1.38
C GLN A 192 -3.26 16.84 -1.10
N ARG A 193 -4.20 17.78 -1.00
CA ARG A 193 -5.44 17.66 -0.20
C ARG A 193 -6.61 16.88 -0.85
N ARG A 194 -6.38 16.01 -1.83
CA ARG A 194 -7.46 15.24 -2.49
C ARG A 194 -7.30 13.74 -2.27
N TRP A 195 -8.15 13.21 -1.39
CA TRP A 195 -8.09 11.84 -0.88
C TRP A 195 -8.69 10.82 -1.86
N GLY A 196 -7.96 9.74 -2.13
CA GLY A 196 -8.42 8.41 -2.57
C GLY A 196 -9.01 8.31 -3.99
N ALA A 197 -10.10 9.00 -4.30
CA ALA A 197 -10.85 8.76 -5.54
C ALA A 197 -10.36 9.58 -6.74
N HIS A 198 -9.80 10.78 -6.52
CA HIS A 198 -9.36 11.66 -7.61
C HIS A 198 -7.93 11.40 -8.08
N ARG A 199 -7.18 10.56 -7.37
CA ARG A 199 -5.76 10.27 -7.65
C ARG A 199 -5.44 8.82 -7.92
N GLU A 200 -6.45 7.96 -7.81
CA GLU A 200 -6.29 6.56 -8.19
C GLU A 200 -5.77 6.36 -9.62
N PRO A 201 -6.21 7.13 -10.64
CA PRO A 201 -5.60 7.04 -11.96
C PRO A 201 -4.11 7.41 -11.97
N GLU A 202 -3.71 8.42 -11.18
CA GLU A 202 -2.30 8.84 -11.03
C GLU A 202 -1.45 7.75 -10.34
N ALA A 203 -2.02 7.02 -9.37
CA ALA A 203 -1.36 5.90 -8.72
C ALA A 203 -1.18 4.70 -9.66
N TYR A 204 -2.18 4.39 -10.50
CA TYR A 204 -2.02 3.40 -11.58
C TYR A 204 -0.99 3.81 -12.62
N LEU A 205 -0.97 5.10 -13.00
CA LEU A 205 0.08 5.65 -13.85
C LEU A 205 1.46 5.48 -13.19
N ALA A 206 1.60 5.79 -11.90
CA ALA A 206 2.84 5.60 -11.15
C ALA A 206 3.36 4.15 -11.23
N GLY A 207 2.47 3.17 -11.11
CA GLY A 207 2.80 1.75 -11.30
C GLY A 207 3.34 1.42 -12.69
N ALA A 208 2.66 1.86 -13.74
CA ALA A 208 3.10 1.64 -15.13
C ALA A 208 4.42 2.35 -15.46
N CYS A 209 4.59 3.60 -14.98
CA CYS A 209 5.81 4.38 -15.15
C CYS A 209 7.00 3.74 -14.43
N ALA A 210 6.78 3.20 -13.22
CA ALA A 210 7.83 2.51 -12.47
C ALA A 210 8.28 1.22 -13.17
N LEU A 211 7.35 0.43 -13.72
CA LEU A 211 7.67 -0.74 -14.52
C LEU A 211 8.58 -0.39 -15.70
N LEU A 212 8.16 0.55 -16.56
CA LEU A 212 8.97 0.97 -17.70
C LEU A 212 10.35 1.50 -17.29
N ALA A 213 10.40 2.29 -16.21
CA ALA A 213 11.65 2.88 -15.74
C ALA A 213 12.62 1.86 -15.14
N ILE A 214 12.13 0.81 -14.47
CA ILE A 214 12.94 -0.16 -13.73
C ILE A 214 13.28 -1.39 -14.57
N GLU A 215 12.30 -1.94 -15.29
CA GLU A 215 12.47 -3.12 -16.14
C GLU A 215 12.99 -2.78 -17.53
N GLY A 216 12.92 -1.51 -17.94
CA GLY A 216 13.32 -1.07 -19.28
C GLY A 216 12.29 -1.38 -20.36
N GLU A 217 11.24 -2.13 -20.04
CA GLU A 217 10.09 -2.38 -20.91
C GLU A 217 8.78 -2.32 -20.11
N LEU A 218 7.68 -2.06 -20.82
CA LEU A 218 6.33 -2.23 -20.29
C LEU A 218 5.53 -3.02 -21.33
N ARG A 219 4.96 -4.15 -20.90
CA ARG A 219 4.14 -5.02 -21.75
C ARG A 219 2.67 -4.69 -21.60
N ARG A 220 1.92 -4.83 -22.68
CA ARG A 220 0.49 -4.47 -22.73
C ARG A 220 -0.32 -5.29 -21.71
N GLU A 221 0.03 -6.56 -21.48
CA GLU A 221 -0.63 -7.38 -20.46
C GLU A 221 -0.37 -6.94 -19.01
N GLN A 222 0.64 -6.09 -18.78
CA GLN A 222 0.96 -5.51 -17.47
C GLN A 222 0.19 -4.21 -17.18
N LEU A 223 -0.54 -3.67 -18.16
CA LEU A 223 -1.39 -2.51 -17.93
C LEU A 223 -2.48 -2.85 -16.90
N PRO A 224 -2.85 -1.88 -16.03
CA PRO A 224 -3.99 -2.05 -15.16
C PRO A 224 -5.26 -2.25 -16.02
N GLY A 225 -6.26 -2.90 -15.46
CA GLY A 225 -7.55 -3.04 -16.16
C GLY A 225 -8.16 -4.44 -16.17
N ARG A 226 -7.76 -5.30 -15.23
CA ARG A 226 -8.31 -6.65 -15.06
C ARG A 226 -9.53 -6.68 -14.12
N HIS A 227 -10.04 -5.51 -13.72
CA HIS A 227 -11.20 -5.44 -12.84
C HIS A 227 -12.46 -5.83 -13.62
N ASP A 228 -13.16 -6.87 -13.15
CA ASP A 228 -14.44 -7.30 -13.71
C ASP A 228 -15.58 -6.50 -13.06
N PRO A 229 -16.30 -5.63 -13.80
CA PRO A 229 -17.42 -4.87 -13.26
C PRO A 229 -18.54 -5.76 -12.69
N ARG A 230 -18.63 -7.03 -13.10
CA ARG A 230 -19.60 -7.98 -12.54
C ARG A 230 -19.29 -8.32 -11.07
N ALA A 231 -18.04 -8.16 -10.64
CA ALA A 231 -17.64 -8.34 -9.26
C ALA A 231 -17.99 -7.15 -8.36
N ASP A 232 -18.42 -6.00 -8.93
CA ASP A 232 -18.69 -4.78 -8.15
C ASP A 232 -19.68 -5.02 -7.00
N SER A 233 -20.71 -5.84 -7.23
CA SER A 233 -21.72 -6.16 -6.21
C SER A 233 -21.16 -6.86 -4.96
N LEU A 234 -19.96 -7.44 -5.06
CA LEU A 234 -19.27 -8.17 -4.00
C LEU A 234 -18.15 -7.35 -3.33
N LEU A 235 -17.87 -6.15 -3.86
CA LEU A 235 -16.73 -5.33 -3.45
C LEU A 235 -17.18 -4.10 -2.65
N PRO A 236 -16.40 -3.65 -1.66
CA PRO A 236 -16.60 -2.35 -1.05
C PRO A 236 -16.48 -1.22 -2.07
N ALA A 237 -17.18 -0.11 -1.85
CA ALA A 237 -17.22 1.01 -2.79
C ALA A 237 -15.82 1.60 -3.10
N ALA A 238 -14.87 1.53 -2.15
CA ALA A 238 -13.49 1.94 -2.40
C ALA A 238 -12.78 1.03 -3.41
N ALA A 239 -12.95 -0.30 -3.28
CA ALA A 239 -12.38 -1.28 -4.20
C ALA A 239 -13.00 -1.18 -5.60
N GLN A 240 -14.32 -0.95 -5.70
CA GLN A 240 -14.99 -0.69 -6.99
C GLN A 240 -14.42 0.55 -7.69
N ARG A 241 -14.26 1.67 -6.96
CA ARG A 241 -13.67 2.90 -7.53
C ARG A 241 -12.23 2.68 -7.97
N SER A 242 -11.45 1.94 -7.17
CA SER A 242 -10.09 1.56 -7.51
C SER A 242 -10.04 0.75 -8.81
N GLY A 243 -10.78 -0.35 -8.88
CA GLY A 243 -10.86 -1.19 -10.07
C GLY A 243 -11.29 -0.42 -11.33
N ASN A 244 -12.30 0.45 -11.22
CA ASN A 244 -12.77 1.28 -12.33
C ASN A 244 -11.73 2.32 -12.78
N ALA A 245 -10.99 2.92 -11.85
CA ALA A 245 -9.88 3.80 -12.18
C ALA A 245 -8.74 3.03 -12.88
N GLY A 246 -8.47 1.80 -12.45
CA GLY A 246 -7.51 0.90 -13.09
C GLY A 246 -7.90 0.56 -14.53
N ASN A 247 -9.16 0.20 -14.77
CA ASN A 247 -9.70 -0.04 -16.12
C ASN A 247 -9.57 1.19 -17.01
N THR A 248 -9.95 2.36 -16.51
CA THR A 248 -9.89 3.63 -17.25
C THR A 248 -8.45 4.01 -17.59
N MET A 249 -7.54 3.92 -16.61
CA MET A 249 -6.14 4.22 -16.82
C MET A 249 -5.48 3.21 -17.78
N GLY A 250 -5.82 1.92 -17.66
CA GLY A 250 -5.40 0.88 -18.59
C GLY A 250 -5.73 1.20 -20.03
N GLN A 251 -6.98 1.55 -20.29
CA GLN A 251 -7.44 1.98 -21.62
C GLN A 251 -6.71 3.24 -22.12
N SER A 252 -6.49 4.20 -21.23
CA SER A 252 -5.76 5.43 -21.57
C SER A 252 -4.30 5.15 -21.94
N LEU A 253 -3.66 4.23 -21.22
CA LEU A 253 -2.27 3.83 -21.47
C LEU A 253 -2.10 3.03 -22.77
N GLN A 254 -3.13 2.31 -23.24
CA GLN A 254 -3.07 1.60 -24.52
C GLN A 254 -2.75 2.53 -25.70
N ALA A 255 -3.10 3.82 -25.62
CA ALA A 255 -2.80 4.80 -26.67
C ALA A 255 -1.30 5.00 -26.91
N PHE A 256 -0.43 4.62 -25.98
CA PHE A 256 1.03 4.67 -26.16
C PHE A 256 1.60 3.46 -26.89
N PHE A 257 0.82 2.40 -27.10
CA PHE A 257 1.30 1.12 -27.61
C PHE A 257 0.90 0.91 -29.08
N SER A 258 1.86 0.92 -30.00
CA SER A 258 1.65 0.37 -31.36
C SER A 258 1.68 -1.16 -31.39
N GLY A 259 2.45 -1.80 -30.49
CA GLY A 259 2.58 -3.26 -30.37
C GLY A 259 2.30 -3.77 -28.95
N ASP A 260 2.69 -5.01 -28.66
CA ASP A 260 2.40 -5.63 -27.35
C ASP A 260 3.35 -5.19 -26.23
N ARG A 261 4.38 -4.41 -26.54
CA ARG A 261 5.32 -3.85 -25.57
C ARG A 261 5.89 -2.53 -26.06
N ILE A 262 6.29 -1.69 -25.12
CA ILE A 262 7.09 -0.49 -25.34
C ILE A 262 8.44 -0.65 -24.65
N GLN A 263 9.51 -0.17 -25.27
CA GLN A 263 10.85 -0.12 -24.67
C GLN A 263 11.11 1.29 -24.13
N ARG A 264 11.78 1.38 -22.98
CA ARG A 264 12.04 2.65 -22.29
C ARG A 264 12.67 3.71 -23.20
N ASP A 265 13.60 3.28 -24.04
CA ASP A 265 14.42 4.17 -24.87
C ASP A 265 13.90 4.29 -26.31
N ASP A 266 12.74 3.74 -26.64
CA ASP A 266 12.08 4.01 -27.93
C ASP A 266 11.23 5.29 -27.88
N GLU A 267 10.57 5.64 -28.98
CA GLU A 267 9.73 6.83 -29.04
C GLU A 267 8.52 6.76 -28.09
N GLU A 268 7.88 5.59 -28.00
CA GLU A 268 6.69 5.32 -27.21
C GLU A 268 7.01 5.36 -25.72
N GLY A 269 8.08 4.68 -25.29
CA GLY A 269 8.57 4.68 -23.93
C GLY A 269 9.00 6.07 -23.48
N ARG A 270 9.72 6.82 -24.34
CA ARG A 270 10.04 8.22 -24.04
C ARG A 270 8.80 9.10 -23.96
N ALA A 271 7.79 8.86 -24.80
CA ALA A 271 6.52 9.60 -24.74
C ALA A 271 5.77 9.32 -23.44
N LEU A 272 5.67 8.05 -23.02
CA LEU A 272 5.06 7.68 -21.76
C LEU A 272 5.82 8.29 -20.57
N LEU A 273 7.15 8.19 -20.53
CA LEU A 273 7.94 8.78 -19.44
C LEU A 273 7.84 10.31 -19.38
N ARG A 274 7.72 11.00 -20.53
CA ARG A 274 7.37 12.43 -20.53
C ARG A 274 5.99 12.65 -19.93
N HIS A 275 4.99 11.84 -20.28
CA HIS A 275 3.67 11.94 -19.67
C HIS A 275 3.72 11.72 -18.16
N CYS A 276 4.44 10.71 -17.68
CA CYS A 276 4.69 10.46 -16.25
C CYS A 276 5.30 11.69 -15.56
N HIS A 277 6.31 12.32 -16.16
CA HIS A 277 6.94 13.51 -15.61
C HIS A 277 5.96 14.69 -15.47
N HIS A 278 5.19 14.97 -16.52
CA HIS A 278 4.25 16.10 -16.53
C HIS A 278 3.05 15.86 -15.60
N THR A 279 2.55 14.64 -15.51
CA THR A 279 1.32 14.32 -14.76
C THR A 279 1.60 14.09 -13.28
N ILE A 280 2.65 13.34 -12.94
CA ILE A 280 2.90 12.88 -11.56
C ILE A 280 4.29 13.24 -11.03
N GLY A 281 5.07 14.06 -11.75
CA GLY A 281 6.37 14.54 -11.28
C GLY A 281 7.47 13.49 -11.22
N PHE A 282 7.27 12.32 -11.85
CA PHE A 282 8.31 11.28 -11.90
C PHE A 282 9.58 11.83 -12.57
N PRO A 283 10.79 11.41 -12.15
CA PRO A 283 12.03 11.90 -12.72
C PRO A 283 12.05 11.75 -14.24
N ALA A 284 12.30 12.86 -14.93
CA ALA A 284 12.45 12.86 -16.37
C ALA A 284 13.66 11.99 -16.78
N ILE A 285 13.62 11.48 -18.02
CA ILE A 285 14.77 10.84 -18.64
C ILE A 285 15.90 11.88 -18.69
N ALA A 286 17.04 11.57 -18.05
CA ALA A 286 18.26 12.32 -18.31
C ALA A 286 18.59 12.15 -19.79
N ARG A 287 18.62 13.27 -20.53
CA ARG A 287 18.99 13.29 -21.95
C ARG A 287 20.42 12.82 -22.15
#